data_AF-A0A379VPS3-F1
#
_entry.id   AF-A0A379VPS3-F1
#
_cell.length_a   1.000
_cell.length_b   1.000
_cell.length_c   1.000
_cell.angle_alpha   90.00
_cell.angle_beta   90.00
_cell.angle_gamma   90.00
#
_symmetry.space_group_name_H-M   'P 1'
#
loop_
_entity.id
_entity.type
_entity.pdbx_description
1 polymer ?
#
loop_
_entity_poly.entity_id
_entity_poly.type
_entity_poly.pdbx_seq_one_letter_code
_entity_poly.pdbx_strand_id
1 'polypeptide(L)'
;MLCYDGYLTPQNPHNQQHCIGASYHRGDESTVWREEDQRQNRQRLLDCFPDAKWATEVDVSGNSARCGVRCATRDHLPMVGNVPDYHATLTHYADLADNKTSAAPAPVYPGLFMLARWDRVVCAQRHYAQKFWRRR
;
A
#
# COMPACT_ATOMS: atom_id res chain seq x y z
N MET A 1 7.71 12.81 -8.35
CA MET A 1 6.64 12.40 -7.41
C MET A 1 6.92 13.12 -6.11
N LEU A 2 5.89 13.71 -5.47
CA LEU A 2 6.04 14.30 -4.13
C LEU A 2 5.61 13.26 -3.10
N CYS A 3 6.44 13.01 -2.09
CA CYS A 3 6.13 12.13 -0.96
C CYS A 3 6.15 12.97 0.32
N TYR A 4 5.13 12.82 1.16
CA TYR A 4 4.90 13.50 2.43
C TYR A 4 4.18 12.51 3.37
N ASP A 5 3.34 12.96 4.30
CA ASP A 5 2.34 12.09 4.96
C ASP A 5 1.22 11.71 3.96
N GLY A 6 1.63 11.08 2.85
CA GLY A 6 0.87 10.96 1.62
C GLY A 6 1.78 11.06 0.39
N TYR A 7 1.19 11.11 -0.79
CA TYR A 7 1.90 11.31 -2.04
C TYR A 7 1.04 12.05 -3.06
N LEU A 8 1.71 12.73 -3.98
CA LEU A 8 1.11 13.35 -5.16
C LEU A 8 1.94 13.00 -6.40
N THR A 9 1.30 12.43 -7.41
CA THR A 9 1.96 12.18 -8.71
C THR A 9 1.92 13.42 -9.59
N PRO A 10 2.88 13.59 -10.52
CA PRO A 10 2.71 14.54 -11.61
C PRO A 10 1.49 14.17 -12.47
N GLN A 11 1.07 15.10 -13.31
CA GLN A 11 -0.03 14.88 -14.25
C GLN A 11 0.35 13.78 -15.23
N ASN A 12 -0.55 12.82 -15.46
CA ASN A 12 -0.40 11.88 -16.56
C ASN A 12 -0.88 12.54 -17.87
N PRO A 13 -0.02 12.68 -18.91
CA PRO A 13 -0.40 13.33 -20.16
C PRO A 13 -1.58 12.68 -20.90
N HIS A 14 -1.82 11.38 -20.70
CA HIS A 14 -2.87 10.65 -21.42
C HIS A 14 -4.28 10.91 -20.89
N ASN A 15 -4.42 11.21 -19.60
CA ASN A 15 -5.72 11.47 -18.98
C ASN A 15 -5.81 12.85 -18.31
N GLN A 16 -4.73 13.62 -18.34
CA GLN A 16 -4.62 14.96 -17.75
C GLN A 16 -4.90 15.00 -16.23
N GLN A 17 -4.71 13.88 -15.51
CA GLN A 17 -5.02 13.75 -14.08
C GLN A 17 -3.79 13.51 -13.22
N HIS A 18 -3.91 13.85 -11.94
CA HIS A 18 -2.96 13.51 -10.88
C HIS A 18 -3.54 12.39 -10.00
N CYS A 19 -2.69 11.67 -9.29
CA CYS A 19 -3.09 10.79 -8.21
C CYS A 19 -2.60 11.37 -6.88
N ILE A 20 -3.51 11.51 -5.91
CA ILE A 20 -3.20 11.94 -4.54
C ILE A 20 -3.66 10.84 -3.60
N GLY A 21 -2.85 10.49 -2.62
CA GLY A 21 -3.23 9.46 -1.67
C GLY A 21 -2.26 9.36 -0.51
N ALA A 22 -2.43 8.38 0.38
CA ALA A 22 -3.56 7.46 0.43
C ALA A 22 -4.05 7.36 1.87
N SER A 23 -5.33 6.99 2.05
CA SER A 23 -5.81 6.51 3.34
C SER A 23 -5.14 5.19 3.72
N TYR A 24 -5.14 4.89 5.03
CA TYR A 24 -4.58 3.66 5.57
C TYR A 24 -5.48 3.15 6.70
N HIS A 25 -6.38 2.23 6.37
CA HIS A 25 -7.26 1.56 7.33
C HIS A 25 -6.70 0.18 7.66
N ARG A 26 -6.12 0.02 8.85
CA ARG A 26 -5.52 -1.26 9.27
C ARG A 26 -6.62 -2.26 9.63
N GLY A 27 -6.56 -3.46 9.05
CA GLY A 27 -7.53 -4.53 9.33
C GLY A 27 -8.89 -4.33 8.66
N ASP A 28 -8.99 -3.37 7.74
CA ASP A 28 -10.20 -3.13 6.96
C ASP A 28 -10.02 -3.67 5.54
N GLU A 29 -10.94 -4.54 5.15
CA GLU A 29 -10.97 -5.17 3.82
C GLU A 29 -12.00 -4.52 2.89
N SER A 30 -12.71 -3.49 3.36
CA SER A 30 -13.68 -2.76 2.55
C SER A 30 -13.01 -2.03 1.39
N THR A 31 -13.64 -2.12 0.23
CA THR A 31 -13.29 -1.35 -0.98
C THR A 31 -14.36 -0.32 -1.31
N VAL A 32 -15.24 -0.03 -0.36
CA VAL A 32 -16.28 0.99 -0.51
C VAL A 32 -15.66 2.37 -0.43
N TRP A 33 -16.06 3.24 -1.35
CA TRP A 33 -15.66 4.64 -1.36
C TRP A 33 -16.12 5.37 -0.08
N ARG A 34 -15.25 6.23 0.46
CA ARG A 34 -15.54 7.05 1.64
C ARG A 34 -15.21 8.51 1.35
N GLU A 35 -16.18 9.38 1.54
CA GLU A 35 -15.99 10.83 1.39
C GLU A 35 -14.90 11.37 2.32
N GLU A 36 -14.84 10.85 3.55
CA GLU A 36 -13.84 11.26 4.53
C GLU A 36 -12.41 10.97 4.06
N ASP A 37 -12.15 9.79 3.49
CA ASP A 37 -10.84 9.44 2.93
C ASP A 37 -10.43 10.39 1.79
N GLN A 38 -11.40 10.75 0.94
CA GLN A 38 -11.18 11.66 -0.17
C GLN A 38 -10.79 13.06 0.32
N ARG A 39 -11.54 13.59 1.31
CA ARG A 39 -11.24 14.89 1.94
C ARG A 39 -9.90 14.86 2.66
N GLN A 40 -9.61 13.80 3.40
CA GLN A 40 -8.39 13.65 4.17
C GLN A 40 -7.15 13.56 3.26
N ASN A 41 -7.23 12.89 2.11
CA ASN A 41 -6.14 12.87 1.13
C ASN A 41 -5.72 14.29 0.69
N ARG A 42 -6.70 15.18 0.46
CA ARG A 42 -6.41 16.61 0.17
C ARG A 42 -5.89 17.33 1.41
N GLN A 43 -6.50 17.10 2.57
CA GLN A 43 -6.12 17.81 3.79
C GLN A 43 -4.66 17.56 4.19
N ARG A 44 -4.17 16.32 4.12
CA ARG A 44 -2.77 16.00 4.41
C ARG A 44 -1.78 16.77 3.55
N LEU A 45 -2.10 17.01 2.28
CA LEU A 45 -1.27 17.84 1.40
C LEU A 45 -1.21 19.29 1.91
N LEU A 46 -2.34 19.86 2.31
CA LEU A 46 -2.41 21.23 2.83
C LEU A 46 -1.66 21.35 4.16
N ASP A 47 -1.81 20.36 5.03
CA ASP A 47 -1.15 20.33 6.34
C ASP A 47 0.38 20.22 6.21
N CYS A 48 0.87 19.43 5.25
CA CYS A 48 2.31 19.31 4.99
C CYS A 48 2.91 20.52 4.27
N PHE A 49 2.10 21.29 3.52
CA PHE A 49 2.57 22.43 2.72
C PHE A 49 1.66 23.66 2.86
N PRO A 50 1.55 24.26 4.06
CA PRO A 50 0.59 25.34 4.33
C PRO A 50 0.82 26.58 3.46
N ASP A 51 2.07 26.91 3.15
CA ASP A 51 2.43 28.09 2.34
C ASP A 51 2.39 27.85 0.83
N ALA A 52 2.18 26.60 0.41
CA ALA A 52 2.13 26.22 -1.00
C ALA A 52 0.76 26.58 -1.60
N LYS A 53 0.66 27.77 -2.19
CA LYS A 53 -0.58 28.22 -2.87
C LYS A 53 -1.11 27.19 -3.88
N TRP A 54 -0.22 26.52 -4.61
CA TRP A 54 -0.58 25.49 -5.59
C TRP A 54 -1.28 24.27 -4.97
N ALA A 55 -1.03 23.97 -3.69
CA ALA A 55 -1.65 22.84 -3.00
C ALA A 55 -3.15 23.07 -2.79
N THR A 56 -3.56 24.33 -2.57
CA THR A 56 -4.97 24.72 -2.40
C THR A 56 -5.80 24.47 -3.66
N GLU A 57 -5.16 24.49 -4.83
CA GLU A 57 -5.79 24.25 -6.12
C GLU A 57 -6.07 22.76 -6.38
N VAL A 58 -5.64 21.82 -5.52
CA VAL A 58 -6.02 20.41 -5.68
C VAL A 58 -7.52 20.28 -5.44
N ASP A 59 -8.23 19.76 -6.44
CA ASP A 59 -9.67 19.50 -6.37
C ASP A 59 -9.94 17.99 -6.24
N VAL A 60 -10.81 17.65 -5.31
CA VAL A 60 -11.24 16.27 -5.02
C VAL A 60 -12.75 16.09 -5.06
N SER A 61 -13.50 17.15 -5.42
CA SER A 61 -14.98 17.19 -5.45
C SER A 61 -15.60 16.24 -6.48
N GLY A 62 -14.84 15.83 -7.49
CA GLY A 62 -15.29 14.86 -8.50
C GLY A 62 -15.50 13.43 -7.97
N ASN A 63 -15.27 13.16 -6.68
CA ASN A 63 -15.50 11.88 -6.00
C ASN A 63 -14.95 10.64 -6.73
N SER A 64 -13.90 10.85 -7.51
CA SER A 64 -13.24 9.80 -8.28
C SER A 64 -12.14 9.20 -7.43
N ALA A 65 -12.18 7.90 -7.18
CA ALA A 65 -11.15 7.21 -6.41
C ALA A 65 -11.12 5.72 -6.74
N ARG A 66 -10.00 5.06 -6.41
CA ARG A 66 -9.87 3.61 -6.44
C ARG A 66 -9.51 3.13 -5.06
N CYS A 67 -10.39 2.34 -4.47
CA CYS A 67 -10.16 1.68 -3.19
C CYS A 67 -9.58 0.29 -3.42
N GLY A 68 -8.71 -0.16 -2.52
CA GLY A 68 -8.08 -1.47 -2.61
C GLY A 68 -7.41 -1.85 -1.30
N VAL A 69 -7.29 -3.16 -1.06
CA VAL A 69 -6.73 -3.70 0.17
C VAL A 69 -5.25 -4.00 -0.02
N ARG A 70 -4.40 -3.55 0.91
CA ARG A 70 -2.96 -3.90 0.92
C ARG A 70 -2.77 -5.20 1.69
N CYS A 71 -1.96 -6.11 1.16
CA CYS A 71 -1.40 -7.21 1.95
C CYS A 71 -0.10 -6.73 2.64
N ALA A 72 -0.11 -6.62 3.97
CA ALA A 72 1.01 -6.09 4.75
C ALA A 72 1.38 -6.98 5.95
N THR A 73 2.68 -7.20 6.18
CA THR A 73 3.32 -7.76 7.38
C THR A 73 3.92 -6.62 8.23
N ARG A 74 4.44 -6.91 9.43
CA ARG A 74 4.88 -5.83 10.34
C ARG A 74 6.28 -5.29 10.02
N ASP A 75 7.14 -6.11 9.45
CA ASP A 75 8.55 -5.86 9.12
C ASP A 75 8.78 -5.13 7.78
N HIS A 76 7.72 -4.74 7.09
CA HIS A 76 7.77 -4.12 5.76
C HIS A 76 8.43 -4.92 4.61
N LEU A 77 8.71 -6.21 4.80
CA LEU A 77 9.30 -7.08 3.78
C LEU A 77 8.26 -7.93 3.03
N PRO A 78 8.51 -8.29 1.75
CA PRO A 78 7.66 -9.23 1.02
C PRO A 78 7.77 -10.65 1.57
N MET A 79 6.75 -11.48 1.31
CA MET A 79 6.79 -12.92 1.58
C MET A 79 6.94 -13.67 0.26
N VAL A 80 8.12 -14.26 0.04
CA VAL A 80 8.47 -14.95 -1.22
C VAL A 80 9.13 -16.28 -0.91
N GLY A 81 8.64 -17.37 -1.49
CA GLY A 81 9.28 -18.70 -1.36
C GLY A 81 8.27 -19.83 -1.21
N ASN A 82 8.72 -20.95 -0.65
CA ASN A 82 7.87 -22.09 -0.34
C ASN A 82 6.79 -21.72 0.70
N VAL A 83 5.61 -22.30 0.56
CA VAL A 83 4.56 -22.17 1.58
C VAL A 83 4.89 -23.10 2.75
N PRO A 84 5.10 -22.57 3.97
CA PRO A 84 5.45 -23.39 5.13
C PRO A 84 4.25 -24.16 5.65
N ASP A 85 4.51 -25.37 6.16
CA ASP A 85 3.54 -26.09 6.98
C ASP A 85 3.66 -25.61 8.44
N TYR A 86 2.68 -24.84 8.90
CA TYR A 86 2.68 -24.24 10.23
C TYR A 86 2.77 -25.27 11.37
N HIS A 87 1.95 -26.32 11.33
CA HIS A 87 1.89 -27.30 12.42
C HIS A 87 3.14 -28.18 12.44
N ALA A 88 3.63 -28.59 11.27
CA ALA A 88 4.87 -29.33 11.17
C ALA A 88 6.07 -28.48 11.60
N THR A 89 6.09 -27.19 11.26
CA THR A 89 7.15 -26.26 11.70
C THR A 89 7.22 -26.15 13.22
N LEU A 90 6.08 -25.98 13.90
CA LEU A 90 6.04 -25.93 15.36
C LEU A 90 6.52 -27.23 16.02
N THR A 91 6.21 -28.37 15.43
CA THR A 91 6.60 -29.68 15.96
C THR A 91 8.09 -29.97 15.70
N HIS A 92 8.57 -29.72 14.47
CA HIS A 92 9.95 -30.00 14.06
C HIS A 92 10.97 -29.10 14.73
N TYR A 93 10.58 -27.88 15.10
CA TYR A 93 11.47 -26.88 15.68
C TYR A 93 11.16 -26.57 17.15
N ALA A 94 10.47 -27.49 17.85
CA ALA A 94 10.12 -27.33 19.26
C ALA A 94 11.35 -27.12 20.16
N ASP A 95 12.49 -27.72 19.83
CA ASP A 95 13.77 -27.67 20.55
C ASP A 95 14.88 -26.94 19.75
N LEU A 96 14.50 -26.18 18.71
CA LEU A 96 15.45 -25.55 17.80
C LEU A 96 16.45 -24.62 18.51
N ALA A 97 16.06 -24.01 19.63
CA ALA A 97 16.95 -23.14 20.40
C ALA A 97 18.20 -23.89 20.92
N ASP A 98 18.03 -25.15 21.32
CA ASP A 98 19.08 -25.98 21.90
C ASP A 98 19.79 -26.83 20.83
N ASN A 99 19.12 -27.16 19.73
CA ASN A 99 19.58 -28.11 18.71
C ASN A 99 19.75 -27.49 17.30
N LYS A 100 20.35 -26.30 17.21
CA LYS A 100 20.47 -25.55 15.94
C LYS A 100 21.27 -26.26 14.84
N THR A 101 22.31 -27.01 15.20
CA THR A 101 23.25 -27.62 14.23
C THR A 101 22.69 -28.89 13.59
N SER A 102 21.71 -29.54 14.22
CA SER A 102 21.06 -30.76 13.75
C SER A 102 19.66 -30.53 13.17
N ALA A 103 19.23 -29.27 13.05
CA ALA A 103 17.91 -28.91 12.58
C ALA A 103 17.65 -29.41 11.16
N ALA A 104 16.55 -30.14 10.97
CA ALA A 104 16.10 -30.58 9.66
C ALA A 104 15.65 -29.40 8.77
N PRO A 105 15.58 -29.55 7.44
CA PRO A 105 15.04 -28.53 6.55
C PRO A 105 13.61 -28.10 6.91
N ALA A 106 13.25 -26.86 6.55
CA ALA A 106 11.95 -26.29 6.88
C ALA A 106 10.80 -27.12 6.29
N PRO A 107 9.78 -27.49 7.10
CA PRO A 107 8.59 -28.17 6.61
C PRO A 107 7.78 -27.29 5.66
N VAL A 108 7.59 -27.76 4.44
CA VAL A 108 6.90 -27.02 3.37
C VAL A 108 5.94 -27.93 2.61
N TYR A 109 4.93 -27.34 2.00
CA TYR A 109 4.04 -28.06 1.09
C TYR A 109 4.75 -28.33 -0.25
N PRO A 110 4.84 -29.60 -0.71
CA PRO A 110 5.53 -29.93 -1.96
C PRO A 110 4.90 -29.24 -3.17
N GLY A 111 5.72 -28.56 -3.98
CA GLY A 111 5.27 -27.89 -5.21
C GLY A 111 4.48 -26.59 -5.00
N LEU A 112 4.33 -26.10 -3.76
CA LEU A 112 3.56 -24.90 -3.46
C LEU A 112 4.47 -23.71 -3.06
N PHE A 113 4.27 -22.58 -3.75
CA PHE A 113 5.05 -21.35 -3.57
C PHE A 113 4.12 -20.15 -3.42
N MET A 114 4.57 -19.11 -2.70
CA MET A 114 3.86 -17.85 -2.55
C MET A 114 4.69 -16.65 -2.99
N LEU A 115 3.97 -15.66 -3.53
CA LEU A 115 4.43 -14.30 -3.74
C LEU A 115 3.38 -13.36 -3.15
N ALA A 116 3.58 -12.95 -1.90
CA ALA A 116 2.66 -12.10 -1.17
C ALA A 116 3.35 -10.83 -0.67
N ARG A 117 2.54 -9.84 -0.28
CA ARG A 117 3.01 -8.54 0.18
C ARG A 117 3.90 -7.81 -0.85
N TRP A 118 3.28 -7.43 -1.95
CA TRP A 118 3.93 -6.67 -3.02
C TRP A 118 3.51 -5.18 -3.00
N ASP A 119 3.32 -4.60 -1.81
CA ASP A 119 2.71 -3.27 -1.63
C ASP A 119 3.65 -2.10 -1.96
N ARG A 120 4.95 -2.34 -2.12
CA ARG A 120 5.96 -1.29 -2.38
C ARG A 120 6.61 -1.32 -3.77
N VAL A 121 6.41 -2.37 -4.58
CA VAL A 121 7.18 -2.55 -5.81
C VAL A 121 6.55 -1.86 -7.03
N VAL A 122 5.23 -1.66 -7.05
CA VAL A 122 4.55 -0.77 -8.01
C VAL A 122 3.40 -0.10 -7.28
N CYS A 123 3.38 1.23 -7.28
CA CYS A 123 2.32 2.07 -6.71
C CYS A 123 0.98 1.78 -7.43
N ALA A 124 0.28 0.72 -7.01
CA ALA A 124 -0.99 0.26 -7.58
C ALA A 124 -2.14 0.47 -6.58
N GLN A 125 -2.20 1.63 -5.94
CA GLN A 125 -3.39 2.11 -5.24
C GLN A 125 -3.66 3.55 -5.67
N ARG A 126 -4.25 3.70 -6.86
CA ARG A 126 -4.43 5.00 -7.51
C ARG A 126 -5.71 5.69 -7.03
N HIS A 127 -5.64 6.51 -5.99
CA HIS A 127 -6.71 7.47 -5.72
C HIS A 127 -6.57 8.63 -6.72
N TYR A 128 -7.58 8.84 -7.58
CA TYR A 128 -7.56 9.83 -8.65
C TYR A 128 -8.13 11.17 -8.14
N ALA A 129 -7.29 12.14 -7.79
CA ALA A 129 -7.78 13.52 -7.76
C ALA A 129 -7.95 14.00 -9.21
N GLN A 130 -9.19 14.23 -9.63
CA GLN A 130 -9.45 14.89 -10.89
C GLN A 130 -9.06 16.36 -10.75
N LYS A 131 -7.95 16.75 -11.39
CA LYS A 131 -7.66 18.16 -11.65
C LYS A 131 -7.64 18.38 -13.16
N PHE A 132 -8.62 19.13 -13.67
CA PHE A 132 -8.58 19.69 -15.01
C PHE A 132 -7.52 20.79 -15.03
N TRP A 133 -6.35 20.53 -15.61
CA TRP A 133 -5.46 21.59 -16.08
C TRP A 133 -5.59 21.68 -17.61
N ARG A 134 -6.36 22.64 -18.10
CA ARG A 134 -6.08 23.29 -19.38
C ARG A 134 -5.27 24.53 -19.06
N ARG A 135 -3.93 24.45 -19.15
CA ARG A 135 -3.13 25.66 -19.31
C ARG A 135 -3.54 26.30 -20.64
N ARG A 136 -3.95 27.57 -20.60
CA ARG A 136 -3.75 28.47 -21.74
C ARG A 136 -2.25 28.72 -21.87
#